data_AF-A0A820C4N0-F1
#
_entry.id   AF-A0A820C4N0-F1
#
_cell.length_a   1.000
_cell.length_b   1.000
_cell.length_c   1.000
_cell.angle_alpha   90.00
_cell.angle_beta   90.00
_cell.angle_gamma   90.00
#
_symmetry.space_group_name_H-M   'P 1'
#
loop_
_entity.id
_entity.type
_entity.pdbx_description
1 polymer ?
#
loop_
_entity_poly.entity_id
_entity_poly.type
_entity_poly.pdbx_seq_one_letter_code
_entity_poly.pdbx_strand_id
1 'polypeptide(L)'
;MSFNYSSIIDEQLSRDDPLFWNRPTPVNCNTIRIMGIFLCIAAFIGIIFNGTLLYSFIRYKGLRSPPNIFVMFIVGIGLFASCTILPLTGTSSIYCQWLYKRTGCQLSAIVAFLYGCSS
;
A
#
# COMPACT_ATOMS: atom_id res chain seq x y z
N MET A 1 0.27 -36.26 23.46
CA MET A 1 0.99 -35.00 23.23
C MET A 1 1.14 -34.85 21.72
N SER A 2 0.21 -34.16 21.07
CA SER A 2 0.25 -33.94 19.62
C SER A 2 1.26 -32.83 19.33
N PHE A 3 2.41 -33.21 18.76
CA PHE A 3 3.37 -32.25 18.23
C PHE A 3 2.70 -31.43 17.12
N ASN A 4 2.60 -30.12 17.31
CA ASN A 4 1.95 -29.23 16.35
C ASN A 4 2.93 -28.95 15.20
N TYR A 5 2.86 -29.73 14.13
CA TYR A 5 3.82 -29.67 13.01
C TYR A 5 3.78 -28.32 12.26
N SER A 6 2.64 -27.61 12.31
CA SER A 6 2.42 -26.31 11.67
C SER A 6 3.29 -25.20 12.22
N SER A 7 3.60 -25.19 13.53
CA SER A 7 4.48 -24.17 14.12
C SER A 7 5.95 -24.34 13.70
N ILE A 8 6.38 -25.56 13.40
CA ILE A 8 7.76 -25.86 12.96
C ILE A 8 7.96 -25.45 11.49
N ILE A 9 6.92 -25.58 10.65
CA ILE A 9 6.98 -25.10 9.25
C ILE A 9 7.05 -23.57 9.18
N ASP A 10 6.29 -22.85 10.01
CA ASP A 10 6.31 -21.37 10.02
C ASP A 10 7.68 -20.78 10.38
N GLU A 11 8.48 -21.49 11.21
CA GLU A 11 9.82 -21.05 11.61
C GLU A 11 10.89 -21.31 10.53
N GLN A 12 10.63 -22.23 9.59
CA GLN A 12 11.57 -22.60 8.52
C GLN A 12 11.27 -21.97 7.16
N LEU A 13 10.10 -21.33 6.99
CA LEU A 13 9.66 -20.84 5.69
C LEU A 13 10.27 -19.47 5.37
N SER A 14 11.24 -19.45 4.45
CA SER A 14 11.89 -18.23 3.99
C SER A 14 10.94 -17.39 3.14
N ARG A 15 11.15 -16.07 3.07
CA ARG A 15 10.39 -15.16 2.19
C ARG A 15 10.59 -15.50 0.69
N ASP A 16 11.65 -16.24 0.38
CA ASP A 16 11.95 -16.77 -0.95
C ASP A 16 11.10 -18.00 -1.31
N ASP A 17 10.53 -18.69 -0.32
CA ASP A 17 9.66 -19.83 -0.55
C ASP A 17 8.29 -19.37 -1.07
N PRO A 18 7.78 -19.95 -2.17
CA PRO A 18 6.49 -19.54 -2.73
C PRO A 18 5.32 -19.83 -1.78
N LEU A 19 5.46 -20.83 -0.90
CA LEU A 19 4.47 -21.19 0.11
C LEU A 19 4.32 -20.09 1.18
N PHE A 20 5.35 -19.27 1.40
CA PHE A 20 5.34 -18.18 2.39
C PHE A 20 4.20 -17.18 2.16
N TRP A 21 3.77 -16.99 0.91
CA TRP A 21 2.74 -16.01 0.59
C TRP A 21 1.31 -16.58 0.65
N ASN A 22 1.15 -17.90 0.78
CA ASN A 22 -0.15 -18.58 0.84
C ASN A 22 -0.67 -18.79 2.28
N ARG A 23 0.06 -18.30 3.29
CA ARG A 23 -0.31 -18.50 4.70
C ARG A 23 -1.43 -17.53 5.08
N PRO A 24 -2.45 -18.03 5.80
CA PRO A 24 -3.54 -17.19 6.28
C PRO A 24 -3.01 -16.21 7.33
N THR A 25 -3.64 -15.04 7.44
CA THR A 25 -3.31 -14.09 8.51
C THR A 25 -3.70 -14.66 9.88
N PRO A 26 -2.87 -14.49 10.93
CA PRO A 26 -3.18 -14.99 12.28
C PRO A 26 -4.26 -14.18 13.00
N VAL A 27 -4.64 -13.03 12.43
CA VAL A 27 -5.65 -12.10 12.96
C VAL A 27 -7.04 -12.37 12.38
N ASN A 28 -8.08 -11.94 13.10
CA ASN A 28 -9.47 -12.14 12.70
C ASN A 28 -9.79 -11.49 11.35
N CYS A 29 -10.17 -12.31 10.37
CA CYS A 29 -10.40 -11.88 9.00
C CYS A 29 -11.48 -10.79 8.87
N ASN A 30 -12.52 -10.81 9.72
CA ASN A 30 -13.56 -9.78 9.72
C ASN A 30 -13.02 -8.38 10.06
N THR A 31 -12.10 -8.27 11.02
CA THR A 31 -11.49 -6.99 11.40
C THR A 31 -10.62 -6.43 10.28
N ILE A 32 -9.79 -7.29 9.68
CA ILE A 32 -8.89 -6.88 8.59
C ILE A 32 -9.69 -6.50 7.34
N ARG A 33 -10.79 -7.19 7.04
CA ARG A 33 -11.68 -6.84 5.93
C ARG A 33 -12.25 -5.44 6.05
N ILE A 34 -12.70 -5.07 7.24
CA ILE A 34 -13.20 -3.72 7.52
C ILE A 34 -12.09 -2.70 7.26
N MET A 35 -10.87 -2.95 7.77
CA MET A 35 -9.70 -2.09 7.50
C MET A 35 -9.38 -2.01 6.00
N GLY A 36 -9.48 -3.12 5.27
CA GLY A 36 -9.26 -3.18 3.83
C GLY A 36 -10.25 -2.31 3.05
N ILE A 37 -11.52 -2.30 3.45
CA ILE A 37 -12.54 -1.41 2.87
C ILE A 37 -12.19 0.06 3.13
N PHE A 38 -11.81 0.40 4.37
CA PHE A 38 -11.38 1.77 4.69
C PHE A 38 -10.17 2.21 3.85
N LEU A 39 -9.20 1.33 3.64
CA LEU A 39 -8.03 1.61 2.80
C LEU A 39 -8.40 1.82 1.33
N CYS A 40 -9.34 1.06 0.79
CA CYS A 40 -9.84 1.26 -0.57
C CYS A 40 -10.58 2.60 -0.72
N ILE A 41 -11.38 2.99 0.28
CA ILE A 41 -12.05 4.31 0.29
C ILE A 41 -11.00 5.43 0.39
N ALA A 42 -10.00 5.29 1.27
CA ALA A 42 -8.90 6.23 1.39
C ALA A 42 -8.09 6.35 0.09
N ALA A 43 -7.87 5.23 -0.63
CA ALA A 43 -7.24 5.23 -1.94
C ALA A 43 -8.03 6.09 -2.94
N PHE A 44 -9.35 5.89 -2.99
CA PHE A 44 -10.21 6.65 -3.90
C PHE A 44 -10.21 8.14 -3.59
N ILE A 45 -10.36 8.52 -2.32
CA ILE A 45 -10.28 9.92 -1.88
C ILE A 45 -8.91 10.51 -2.19
N GLY A 46 -7.83 9.76 -1.91
CA GLY A 46 -6.45 10.17 -2.18
C GLY A 46 -6.20 10.41 -3.67
N ILE A 47 -6.73 9.57 -4.55
CA ILE A 47 -6.63 9.74 -6.01
C ILE A 47 -7.35 11.01 -6.46
N ILE A 48 -8.58 11.24 -5.98
CA ILE A 48 -9.35 12.44 -6.35
C ILE A 48 -8.66 13.70 -5.86
N PHE A 49 -8.27 13.74 -4.58
CA PHE A 49 -7.70 14.92 -3.96
C PHE A 49 -6.34 15.27 -4.57
N ASN A 50 -5.41 14.31 -4.59
CA ASN A 50 -4.08 14.54 -5.15
C ASN A 50 -4.14 14.75 -6.67
N GLY A 51 -5.03 14.05 -7.37
CA GLY A 51 -5.23 14.23 -8.82
C GLY A 51 -5.76 15.62 -9.17
N THR A 52 -6.74 16.12 -8.41
CA THR A 52 -7.31 17.47 -8.62
C THR A 52 -6.28 18.56 -8.31
N LEU A 53 -5.51 18.39 -7.25
CA LEU A 53 -4.48 19.35 -6.85
C LEU A 53 -3.33 19.37 -7.86
N LEU A 54 -2.86 18.20 -8.30
CA LEU A 54 -1.87 18.08 -9.37
C LEU A 54 -2.36 18.71 -10.68
N TYR A 55 -3.60 18.40 -11.07
CA TYR A 55 -4.24 18.98 -12.25
C TYR A 55 -4.27 20.51 -12.19
N SER A 56 -4.56 21.09 -11.02
CA SER A 56 -4.58 22.54 -10.83
C SER A 56 -3.20 23.16 -11.04
N PHE A 57 -2.14 22.59 -10.47
CA PHE A 57 -0.77 23.07 -10.70
C PHE A 57 -0.32 22.92 -12.16
N ILE A 58 -0.76 21.86 -12.86
CA ILE A 58 -0.51 21.69 -14.29
C ILE A 58 -1.28 22.75 -15.09
N ARG A 59 -2.56 23.01 -14.77
CA ARG A 59 -3.43 23.86 -15.58
C ARG A 59 -3.14 25.35 -15.44
N TYR A 60 -2.74 25.80 -14.25
CA TYR A 60 -2.52 27.22 -13.96
C TYR A 60 -1.02 27.54 -13.87
N LYS A 61 -0.47 28.09 -14.96
CA LYS A 61 0.96 28.43 -15.06
C LYS A 61 1.41 29.44 -13.99
N GLY A 62 0.54 30.34 -13.55
CA GLY A 62 0.83 31.32 -12.50
C GLY A 62 1.06 30.71 -11.11
N LEU A 63 0.65 29.46 -10.90
CA LEU A 63 0.91 28.72 -9.66
C LEU A 63 2.25 27.98 -9.68
N ARG A 64 3.07 28.04 -10.74
CA ARG A 64 4.35 27.31 -10.84
C ARG A 64 5.53 28.12 -10.31
N SER A 65 5.45 28.57 -9.07
CA SER A 65 6.59 29.15 -8.36
C SER A 65 7.52 28.05 -7.84
N PRO A 66 8.81 28.33 -7.54
CA PRO A 66 9.74 27.32 -7.01
C PRO A 66 9.21 26.55 -5.78
N PRO A 67 8.53 27.18 -4.79
CA PRO A 67 7.89 26.46 -3.69
C PRO A 67 6.77 25.51 -4.14
N ASN A 68 5.98 25.93 -5.12
CA ASN A 68 4.83 25.15 -5.59
C ASN A 68 5.23 23.95 -6.46
N ILE A 69 6.43 23.98 -7.06
CA ILE A 69 7.00 22.82 -7.76
C ILE A 69 7.33 21.71 -6.75
N PHE A 70 7.83 22.07 -5.56
CA PHE A 70 8.04 21.09 -4.48
C PHE A 70 6.72 20.47 -4.03
N VAL A 71 5.69 21.30 -3.80
CA VAL A 71 4.34 20.80 -3.48
C VAL A 71 3.80 19.89 -4.58
N MET A 72 3.99 20.25 -5.85
CA MET A 72 3.59 19.43 -6.99
C MET A 72 4.24 18.04 -6.97
N PHE A 73 5.51 17.95 -6.55
CA PHE A 73 6.21 16.68 -6.38
C PHE A 73 5.63 15.82 -5.24
N ILE A 74 5.37 16.43 -4.06
CA ILE A 74 4.72 15.75 -2.93
C ILE A 74 3.36 15.18 -3.35
N VAL A 75 2.55 16.01 -4.02
CA VAL A 75 1.22 15.60 -4.51
C VAL A 75 1.32 14.49 -5.55
N GLY A 76 2.34 14.52 -6.41
CA GLY A 76 2.65 13.44 -7.35
C GLY A 76 2.97 12.12 -6.64
N ILE A 77 3.81 12.14 -5.60
CA ILE A 77 4.13 10.95 -4.80
C ILE A 77 2.89 10.46 -4.03
N GLY A 78 2.10 11.38 -3.46
CA GLY A 78 0.84 11.03 -2.78
C GLY A 78 -0.20 10.40 -3.70
N LEU A 79 -0.30 10.88 -4.94
CA LEU A 79 -1.13 10.25 -5.98
C LEU A 79 -0.63 8.85 -6.30
N PHE A 80 0.69 8.69 -6.51
CA PHE A 80 1.28 7.39 -6.82
C PHE A 80 1.10 6.38 -5.69
N ALA A 81 1.30 6.79 -4.44
CA ALA A 81 1.03 5.98 -3.25
C ALA A 81 -0.44 5.59 -3.13
N SER A 82 -1.36 6.52 -3.42
CA SER A 82 -2.81 6.25 -3.39
C SER A 82 -3.24 5.26 -4.48
N CYS A 83 -2.57 5.25 -5.63
CA CYS A 83 -2.81 4.30 -6.72
C CYS A 83 -2.20 2.92 -6.48
N THR A 84 -1.19 2.78 -5.60
CA THR A 84 -0.41 1.55 -5.46
C THR A 84 -0.53 0.95 -4.06
N ILE A 85 0.02 1.60 -3.03
CA ILE A 85 0.12 1.05 -1.68
C ILE A 85 -1.25 0.78 -1.06
N LEU A 86 -2.14 1.78 -1.13
CA LEU A 86 -3.45 1.70 -0.52
C LEU A 86 -4.31 0.57 -1.14
N PRO A 87 -4.40 0.43 -2.49
CA PRO A 87 -5.13 -0.69 -3.07
C PRO A 87 -4.42 -2.04 -2.90
N LEU A 88 -3.08 -2.11 -2.95
CA LEU A 88 -2.32 -3.34 -2.66
C LEU A 88 -2.63 -3.86 -1.25
N THR A 89 -2.62 -2.95 -0.27
CA THR A 89 -2.87 -3.29 1.14
C THR A 89 -4.35 -3.53 1.41
N GLY A 90 -5.23 -2.74 0.79
CA GLY A 90 -6.68 -2.85 0.94
C GLY A 90 -7.23 -4.17 0.39
N THR A 91 -6.83 -4.55 -0.82
CA THR A 91 -7.22 -5.84 -1.41
C THR A 91 -6.63 -7.01 -0.62
N SER A 92 -5.35 -6.98 -0.26
CA SER A 92 -4.75 -8.02 0.58
C SER A 92 -5.49 -8.19 1.92
N SER A 93 -5.93 -7.07 2.50
CA SER A 93 -6.73 -7.04 3.73
C SER A 93 -8.12 -7.66 3.55
N ILE A 94 -8.79 -7.42 2.42
CA ILE A 94 -10.11 -8.01 2.10
C ILE A 94 -10.01 -9.54 1.94
N TYR A 95 -8.96 -10.00 1.28
CA TYR A 95 -8.72 -11.44 1.06
C TYR A 95 -8.05 -12.14 2.25
N CYS A 96 -7.70 -11.41 3.32
CA CYS A 96 -7.06 -11.93 4.53
C CYS A 96 -5.78 -12.74 4.23
N GLN A 97 -5.10 -12.37 3.15
CA GLN A 97 -3.86 -12.98 2.68
C GLN A 97 -3.13 -12.00 1.75
N TRP A 98 -1.81 -12.13 1.66
CA TRP A 98 -1.02 -11.27 0.77
C TRP A 98 -0.98 -11.82 -0.65
N LEU A 99 -1.66 -11.14 -1.59
CA LEU A 99 -1.84 -11.63 -2.96
C LEU A 99 -0.63 -11.37 -3.88
N TYR A 100 0.18 -10.35 -3.55
CA TYR A 100 1.13 -9.76 -4.50
C TYR A 100 2.55 -10.32 -4.39
N LYS A 101 2.74 -11.39 -3.61
CA LYS A 101 4.01 -12.09 -3.42
C LYS A 101 5.16 -11.12 -3.07
N ARG A 102 6.39 -11.51 -3.39
CA ARG A 102 7.62 -10.73 -3.11
C ARG A 102 7.65 -9.38 -3.84
N THR A 103 7.24 -9.34 -5.10
CA THR A 103 7.29 -8.13 -5.93
C THR A 103 6.39 -7.02 -5.38
N GLY A 104 5.17 -7.36 -4.97
CA GLY A 104 4.28 -6.41 -4.33
C GLY A 104 4.81 -5.89 -3.00
N CYS A 105 5.49 -6.74 -2.23
CA CYS A 105 6.09 -6.34 -0.96
C CYS A 105 7.28 -5.38 -1.16
N GLN A 106 8.12 -5.63 -2.16
CA GLN A 106 9.22 -4.72 -2.51
C GLN A 106 8.70 -3.38 -3.02
N LEU A 107 7.71 -3.41 -3.91
CA LEU A 107 7.08 -2.20 -4.43
C LEU A 107 6.44 -1.40 -3.32
N SER A 108 5.59 -2.01 -2.48
CA SER A 108 4.91 -1.31 -1.39
C SER A 108 5.91 -0.67 -0.41
N ALA A 109 7.01 -1.35 -0.10
CA ALA A 109 8.07 -0.81 0.75
C ALA A 109 8.77 0.41 0.13
N ILE A 110 9.14 0.34 -1.15
CA ILE A 110 9.79 1.46 -1.86
C ILE A 110 8.86 2.67 -1.90
N VAL A 111 7.60 2.48 -2.30
CA VAL A 111 6.66 3.61 -2.40
C VAL A 111 6.34 4.19 -1.03
N ALA A 112 6.20 3.34 0.01
CA ALA A 112 5.95 3.82 1.37
C ALA A 112 7.11 4.67 1.89
N PHE A 113 8.34 4.25 1.61
CA PHE A 113 9.54 5.01 1.94
C PHE A 113 9.58 6.36 1.22
N LEU A 114 9.34 6.37 -0.10
CA LEU A 114 9.31 7.61 -0.89
C LEU A 114 8.25 8.59 -0.38
N TYR A 115 7.04 8.09 -0.08
CA TYR A 115 5.96 8.90 0.47
C TYR A 115 6.34 9.48 1.85
N GLY A 116 6.89 8.67 2.75
CA GLY A 116 7.32 9.13 4.07
C GLY A 116 8.50 10.13 4.04
N CYS A 117 9.40 10.03 3.06
CA CYS A 117 10.46 11.02 2.88
C CYS A 117 9.97 12.34 2.26
N SER A 118 8.81 12.32 1.61
CA SER A 118 8.22 13.50 0.96
C SER A 118 7.23 14.28 1.84
N SER A 119 6.82 13.70 2.97
CA SER A 119 5.84 14.26 3.92
C SER A 119 6.47 15.05 5.06
#